data_AF-A0A1Y2IFP6-F1
#
_entry.id   AF-A0A1Y2IFP6-F1
#
_cell.length_a   1.000
_cell.length_b   1.000
_cell.length_c   1.000
_cell.angle_alpha   90.00
_cell.angle_beta   90.00
_cell.angle_gamma   90.00
#
_symmetry.space_group_name_H-M   'P 1'
#
loop_
_entity.id
_entity.type
_entity.pdbx_description
1 polymer ?
#
loop_
_entity_poly.entity_id
_entity_poly.type
_entity_poly.pdbx_seq_one_letter_code
_entity_poly.pdbx_strand_id
1 'polypeptide(L)'
;MKFSYAVAAVVAAAASVQASETNAHRLARGLSPLPPRRLYTPSRASEAKRAAPSGAPAEPSGNCNTGPIQCCNQVGKANEGIFGALLGLLEMVVDPEVLVGVQCSPLSAVGVGGSSCSATPVCCENNSEGGLISIGCIPIIL
;
A
#
# COMPACT_ATOMS: atom_id res chain seq x y z
N MET A 1 22.28 20.20 69.80
CA MET A 1 22.76 20.06 68.41
C MET A 1 21.55 19.77 67.53
N LYS A 2 21.06 20.75 66.77
CA LYS A 2 19.86 20.66 65.93
C LYS A 2 20.29 20.86 64.47
N PHE A 3 20.35 19.77 63.72
CA PHE A 3 20.70 19.79 62.29
C PHE A 3 19.49 20.30 61.50
N SER A 4 19.54 21.57 61.09
CA SER A 4 18.56 22.11 60.16
C SER A 4 18.99 21.76 58.74
N TYR A 5 18.16 20.97 58.08
CA TYR A 5 18.30 20.52 56.70
C TYR A 5 18.17 21.71 55.75
N ALA A 6 19.29 22.12 55.13
CA ALA A 6 19.26 23.01 53.98
C ALA A 6 19.15 22.17 52.71
N VAL A 7 17.91 21.94 52.25
CA VAL A 7 17.63 21.42 50.91
C VAL A 7 17.93 22.55 49.93
N ALA A 8 19.15 22.56 49.39
CA ALA A 8 19.49 23.46 48.29
C ALA A 8 18.81 22.95 47.01
N ALA A 9 17.85 23.74 46.51
CA ALA A 9 17.10 23.46 45.30
C ALA A 9 18.05 23.33 44.10
N VAL A 10 18.10 22.14 43.50
CA VAL A 10 18.73 21.91 42.20
C VAL A 10 17.83 22.57 41.16
N VAL A 11 18.16 23.80 40.75
CA VAL A 11 17.56 24.44 39.59
C VAL A 11 18.05 23.68 38.37
N ALA A 12 17.22 22.77 37.86
CA ALA A 12 17.42 22.14 36.56
C ALA A 12 17.32 23.23 35.49
N ALA A 13 18.46 23.72 35.01
CA ALA A 13 18.52 24.49 33.78
C ALA A 13 18.18 23.53 32.62
N ALA A 14 16.88 23.39 32.35
CA ALA A 14 16.42 22.78 31.11
C ALA A 14 16.89 23.71 29.98
N ALA A 15 18.01 23.34 29.34
CA ALA A 15 18.38 23.92 28.07
C ALA A 15 17.20 23.67 27.13
N SER A 16 16.39 24.71 26.88
CA SER A 16 15.35 24.66 25.88
C SER A 16 16.05 24.51 24.54
N VAL A 17 16.26 23.27 24.11
CA VAL A 17 16.51 22.95 22.72
C VAL A 17 15.27 23.46 22.01
N GLN A 18 15.33 24.67 21.46
CA GLN A 18 14.26 25.22 20.66
C GLN A 18 14.17 24.33 19.43
N ALA A 19 13.31 23.32 19.51
CA ALA A 19 12.92 22.52 18.37
C ALA A 19 12.37 23.51 17.35
N SER A 20 13.09 23.67 16.23
CA SER A 20 12.64 24.44 15.09
C SER A 20 11.19 24.07 14.79
N GLU A 21 10.26 25.00 14.98
CA GLU A 21 8.86 24.73 14.72
C GLU A 21 8.69 24.34 13.24
N THR A 22 8.20 23.13 12.99
CA THR A 22 7.98 22.65 11.63
C THR A 22 6.68 23.24 11.07
N ASN A 23 6.57 23.30 9.74
CA ASN A 23 5.31 23.71 9.09
C ASN A 23 4.12 22.82 9.50
N ALA A 24 4.37 21.56 9.89
CA ALA A 24 3.33 20.66 10.41
C ALA A 24 2.69 21.19 11.71
N HIS A 25 3.49 21.69 12.65
CA HIS A 25 2.98 22.26 13.90
C HIS A 25 2.23 23.58 13.69
N ARG A 26 2.59 24.38 12.67
CA ARG A 26 1.87 25.61 12.32
C ARG A 26 0.50 25.32 11.71
N LEU A 27 0.44 24.36 10.79
CA LEU A 27 -0.80 23.93 10.16
C LEU A 27 -1.77 23.31 11.18
N ALA A 28 -1.27 22.53 12.13
CA ALA A 28 -2.08 21.98 13.23
C ALA A 28 -2.74 23.08 14.08
N ARG A 29 -2.19 24.30 14.09
CA ARG A 29 -2.73 25.48 14.79
C ARG A 29 -3.45 26.47 13.86
N GLY A 30 -3.70 26.11 12.60
CA GLY A 30 -4.36 26.97 11.62
C GLY A 30 -3.53 28.16 11.14
N LEU A 31 -2.21 28.16 11.39
CA LEU A 31 -1.30 29.20 10.90
C LEU A 31 -0.76 28.82 9.52
N SER A 32 -0.47 29.82 8.69
CA SER A 32 0.18 29.62 7.39
C SER A 32 1.61 29.08 7.53
N PRO A 33 2.11 28.29 6.55
CA PRO A 33 3.48 27.78 6.56
C PRO A 33 4.51 28.90 6.42
N LEU A 34 5.70 28.68 6.97
CA LEU A 34 6.83 29.61 6.84
C LEU A 34 7.40 29.57 5.42
N PRO A 35 7.88 30.70 4.87
CA PRO A 35 8.51 30.74 3.57
C PRO A 35 9.83 29.95 3.55
N PRO A 36 10.21 29.34 2.40
CA PRO A 36 11.45 28.59 2.26
C PRO A 36 12.67 29.48 2.49
N ARG A 37 13.55 29.08 3.41
CA ARG A 37 14.75 29.87 3.79
C ARG A 37 15.87 29.82 2.75
N ARG A 38 15.82 28.90 1.78
CA ARG A 38 16.80 28.81 0.67
C ARG A 38 16.08 28.72 -0.67
N LEU A 39 15.91 29.87 -1.31
CA LEU A 39 15.32 29.99 -2.65
C LEU A 39 16.29 29.57 -3.78
N TYR A 40 17.57 29.35 -3.48
CA TYR A 40 18.62 29.15 -4.49
C TYR A 40 19.60 28.00 -4.17
N THR A 41 19.15 26.98 -3.46
CA THR A 41 19.83 25.68 -3.54
C THR A 41 19.08 24.89 -4.58
N PRO A 42 19.58 24.71 -5.82
CA PRO A 42 19.02 23.71 -6.69
C PRO A 42 19.12 22.41 -5.91
N SER A 43 17.98 21.82 -5.56
CA SER A 43 17.96 20.40 -5.26
C SER A 43 18.64 19.79 -6.47
N ARG A 44 19.88 19.30 -6.32
CA ARG A 44 20.38 18.29 -7.24
C ARG A 44 19.32 17.21 -7.10
N ALA A 45 18.36 17.20 -8.01
CA ALA A 45 17.53 16.05 -8.24
C ALA A 45 18.56 14.99 -8.58
N SER A 46 19.03 14.27 -7.55
CA SER A 46 19.75 13.02 -7.73
C SER A 46 18.95 12.31 -8.80
N GLU A 47 19.58 12.08 -9.95
CA GLU A 47 18.92 11.66 -11.19
C GLU A 47 17.71 10.81 -10.84
N ALA A 48 16.52 11.37 -11.06
CA ALA A 48 15.30 10.59 -10.94
C ALA A 48 15.55 9.38 -11.83
N LYS A 49 15.63 8.18 -11.22
CA LYS A 49 15.76 6.92 -11.96
C LYS A 49 14.76 7.00 -13.10
N ARG A 50 15.25 6.82 -14.33
CA ARG A 50 14.48 6.85 -15.58
C ARG A 50 13.03 6.47 -15.31
N ALA A 51 12.09 7.31 -15.76
CA ALA A 51 10.69 6.95 -15.83
C ALA A 51 10.56 5.70 -16.72
N ALA A 52 10.62 4.53 -16.10
CA ALA A 52 10.02 3.35 -16.68
C ALA A 52 8.51 3.61 -16.70
N PRO A 53 7.77 3.18 -17.73
CA PRO A 53 6.32 3.16 -17.64
C PRO A 53 5.97 2.37 -16.37
N SER A 54 5.31 3.04 -15.42
CA SER A 54 4.54 2.34 -14.40
C SER A 54 3.63 1.38 -15.15
N GLY A 55 3.48 0.15 -14.67
CA GLY A 55 2.64 -0.86 -15.33
C GLY A 55 1.27 -0.32 -15.74
N ALA A 56 0.61 -1.04 -16.66
CA ALA A 56 -0.70 -0.73 -17.21
C ALA A 56 -1.62 0.03 -16.24
N PRO A 57 -2.41 1.04 -16.71
CA PRO A 57 -3.17 1.93 -15.84
C PRO A 57 -3.87 1.14 -14.75
N ALA A 58 -3.46 1.38 -13.51
CA ALA A 58 -4.18 0.86 -12.38
C ALA A 58 -5.49 1.65 -12.30
N GLU A 59 -6.58 0.99 -12.69
CA GLU A 59 -7.92 1.54 -12.59
C GLU A 59 -8.19 1.99 -11.14
N PRO A 60 -8.92 3.10 -10.91
CA PRO A 60 -9.03 3.71 -9.60
C PRO A 60 -9.74 2.76 -8.63
N SER A 61 -9.10 2.52 -7.48
CA SER A 61 -9.67 2.12 -6.19
C SER A 61 -11.07 1.48 -6.22
N GLY A 62 -11.11 0.16 -6.04
CA GLY A 62 -12.20 -0.53 -5.33
C GLY A 62 -13.46 -0.90 -6.12
N ASN A 63 -13.62 -0.43 -7.35
CA ASN A 63 -14.79 -0.80 -8.17
C ASN A 63 -14.45 -1.96 -9.11
N CYS A 64 -14.40 -3.18 -8.57
CA CYS A 64 -14.49 -4.37 -9.42
C CYS A 64 -15.92 -4.49 -9.95
N ASN A 65 -16.15 -4.10 -11.21
CA ASN A 65 -17.45 -4.28 -11.87
C ASN A 65 -17.66 -5.74 -12.35
N THR A 66 -16.59 -6.53 -12.39
CA THR A 66 -16.56 -7.92 -12.85
C THR A 66 -16.84 -8.95 -11.76
N GLY A 67 -16.60 -8.62 -10.48
CA GLY A 67 -16.75 -9.59 -9.38
C GLY A 67 -16.15 -9.10 -8.06
N PRO A 68 -16.07 -9.94 -7.02
CA PRO A 68 -15.44 -9.56 -5.75
C PRO A 68 -13.93 -9.36 -5.89
N ILE A 69 -13.38 -8.44 -5.10
CA ILE A 69 -11.92 -8.28 -4.97
C ILE A 69 -11.34 -9.53 -4.30
N GLN A 70 -10.25 -10.05 -4.86
CA GLN A 70 -9.51 -11.19 -4.32
C GLN A 70 -8.02 -10.89 -4.21
N CYS A 71 -7.35 -11.52 -3.26
CA CYS A 71 -5.90 -11.47 -3.10
C CYS A 71 -5.31 -12.84 -3.48
N CYS A 72 -4.60 -12.89 -4.61
CA CYS A 72 -4.04 -14.12 -5.16
C CYS A 72 -2.52 -14.16 -4.99
N ASN A 73 -1.98 -15.34 -4.67
CA ASN A 73 -0.53 -15.53 -4.53
C ASN A 73 0.19 -15.42 -5.87
N GLN A 74 -0.41 -15.93 -6.95
CA GLN A 74 0.14 -15.85 -8.29
C GLN A 74 -0.98 -15.57 -9.29
N VAL A 75 -0.65 -14.78 -10.32
CA VAL A 75 -1.54 -14.43 -11.42
C VAL A 75 -0.75 -14.61 -12.72
N GLY A 76 -1.35 -15.28 -13.70
CA GLY A 76 -0.72 -15.54 -15.00
C GLY A 76 -1.76 -15.91 -16.04
N LYS A 77 -1.33 -16.15 -17.28
CA LYS A 77 -2.25 -16.55 -18.35
C LYS A 77 -2.67 -18.01 -18.19
N ALA A 78 -3.90 -18.30 -18.59
CA ALA A 78 -4.46 -19.65 -18.54
C ALA A 78 -3.63 -20.69 -19.30
N ASN A 79 -2.90 -20.30 -20.35
CA ASN A 79 -2.04 -21.21 -21.12
C ASN A 79 -0.59 -21.32 -20.62
N GLU A 80 -0.22 -20.63 -19.54
CA GLU A 80 1.17 -20.58 -19.07
C GLU A 80 1.44 -21.59 -17.95
N GLY A 81 2.50 -22.39 -18.13
CA GLY A 81 3.12 -23.20 -17.08
C GLY A 81 2.13 -23.97 -16.20
N ILE A 82 2.10 -23.61 -14.91
CA ILE A 82 1.28 -24.27 -13.89
C ILE A 82 -0.22 -23.98 -14.03
N PHE A 83 -0.60 -22.84 -14.61
CA PHE A 83 -2.00 -22.45 -14.75
C PHE A 83 -2.73 -23.36 -15.74
N GLY A 84 -2.12 -23.63 -16.90
CA GLY A 84 -2.68 -24.54 -17.90
C GLY A 84 -2.76 -25.99 -17.41
N ALA A 85 -1.76 -26.43 -16.65
CA ALA A 85 -1.78 -27.76 -16.04
C ALA A 85 -2.90 -27.90 -14.99
N LEU A 86 -3.07 -26.90 -14.13
CA LEU A 86 -4.15 -26.87 -13.12
C LEU A 86 -5.54 -26.84 -13.77
N LEU A 87 -5.74 -26.00 -14.78
CA LEU A 87 -7.02 -25.92 -15.51
C LEU A 87 -7.33 -27.25 -16.24
N GLY A 88 -6.32 -27.88 -16.84
CA GLY A 88 -6.46 -29.19 -17.47
C GLY A 88 -6.81 -30.31 -16.48
N LEU A 89 -6.23 -30.28 -15.26
CA LEU A 89 -6.57 -31.23 -14.19
C LEU A 89 -7.98 -31.04 -13.64
N LEU A 90 -8.48 -29.81 -13.66
CA LEU A 90 -9.84 -29.45 -13.24
C LEU A 90 -10.86 -29.53 -14.38
N GLU A 91 -10.44 -29.99 -15.56
CA GLU A 91 -11.24 -30.07 -16.79
C GLU A 91 -11.94 -28.75 -17.14
N MET A 92 -11.33 -27.61 -16.78
CA MET A 92 -11.86 -26.28 -17.04
C MET A 92 -11.42 -25.76 -18.40
N VAL A 93 -12.39 -25.46 -19.26
CA VAL A 93 -12.15 -24.85 -20.58
C VAL A 93 -12.33 -23.34 -20.46
N VAL A 94 -11.23 -22.62 -20.63
CA VAL A 94 -11.17 -21.15 -20.62
C VAL A 94 -10.23 -20.65 -21.70
N ASP A 95 -10.44 -19.40 -22.11
CA ASP A 95 -9.62 -18.77 -23.14
C ASP A 95 -8.14 -18.69 -22.70
N PRO A 96 -7.19 -19.06 -23.58
CA PRO A 96 -5.78 -19.18 -23.23
C PRO A 96 -5.13 -17.85 -22.81
N GLU A 97 -5.69 -16.73 -23.26
CA GLU A 97 -5.19 -15.38 -22.98
C GLU A 97 -5.77 -14.77 -21.71
N VAL A 98 -6.81 -15.40 -21.14
CA VAL A 98 -7.44 -14.93 -19.90
C VAL A 98 -6.47 -15.10 -18.74
N LEU A 99 -6.44 -14.08 -17.87
CA LEU A 99 -5.67 -14.10 -16.66
C LEU A 99 -6.39 -14.91 -15.58
N VAL A 100 -5.61 -15.75 -14.92
CA VAL A 100 -6.04 -16.71 -13.90
C VAL A 100 -5.19 -16.48 -12.65
N GLY A 101 -5.86 -16.41 -11.51
CA GLY A 101 -5.26 -16.35 -10.19
C GLY A 101 -5.29 -17.72 -9.51
N VAL A 102 -4.25 -18.06 -8.77
CA VAL A 102 -4.20 -19.26 -7.92
C VAL A 102 -3.99 -18.91 -6.45
N GLN A 103 -4.56 -19.72 -5.57
CA GLN A 103 -4.63 -19.48 -4.12
C GLN A 103 -5.10 -18.04 -3.83
N CYS A 104 -6.31 -17.74 -4.30
CA CYS A 104 -7.01 -16.49 -4.14
C CYS A 104 -7.89 -16.54 -2.89
N SER A 105 -7.72 -15.54 -2.02
CA SER A 105 -8.61 -15.33 -0.88
C SER A 105 -9.54 -14.14 -1.16
N PRO A 106 -10.85 -14.25 -0.89
CA PRO A 106 -11.76 -13.14 -1.08
C PRO A 106 -11.47 -12.04 -0.07
N LEU A 107 -11.23 -10.82 -0.56
CA LEU A 107 -11.13 -9.63 0.27
C LEU A 107 -12.55 -9.13 0.54
N SER A 108 -13.18 -9.72 1.55
CA SER A 108 -14.48 -9.25 2.01
C SER A 108 -14.33 -7.88 2.65
N ALA A 109 -15.09 -6.89 2.16
CA ALA A 109 -15.07 -5.49 2.58
C ALA A 109 -15.64 -5.27 4.00
N VAL A 110 -15.19 -6.03 4.99
CA VAL A 110 -15.48 -5.74 6.39
C VAL A 110 -14.54 -4.62 6.84
N GLY A 111 -14.99 -3.38 6.62
CA GLY A 111 -14.36 -2.19 7.17
C GLY A 111 -13.40 -1.50 6.19
N VAL A 112 -13.93 -0.48 5.52
CA VAL A 112 -13.21 0.72 5.08
C VAL A 112 -12.00 1.00 6.00
N GLY A 113 -10.80 0.71 5.52
CA GLY A 113 -9.55 1.07 6.22
C GLY A 113 -8.42 0.05 6.21
N GLY A 114 -8.62 -1.18 5.71
CA GLY A 114 -7.56 -2.19 5.76
C GLY A 114 -7.72 -3.38 4.83
N SER A 115 -8.00 -3.17 3.55
CA SER A 115 -7.82 -4.22 2.53
C SER A 115 -6.34 -4.31 2.15
N SER A 116 -5.51 -4.91 3.00
CA SER A 116 -4.11 -5.15 2.67
C SER A 116 -3.96 -6.55 2.08
N CYS A 117 -3.82 -6.65 0.76
CA CYS A 117 -3.33 -7.85 0.11
C CYS A 117 -1.80 -7.87 0.21
N SER A 118 -1.22 -8.89 0.85
CA SER A 118 0.24 -9.07 0.89
C SER A 118 0.81 -9.63 -0.42
N ALA A 119 -0.06 -10.15 -1.28
CA ALA A 119 0.25 -10.70 -2.60
C ALA A 119 -0.31 -9.80 -3.70
N THR A 120 -0.83 -10.38 -4.78
CA THR A 120 -1.37 -9.62 -5.91
C THR A 120 -2.88 -9.43 -5.77
N PRO A 121 -3.37 -8.18 -5.61
CA PRO A 121 -4.80 -7.91 -5.59
C PRO A 121 -5.36 -7.90 -7.01
N VAL A 122 -6.50 -8.57 -7.19
CA VAL A 122 -7.18 -8.75 -8.47
C VAL A 122 -8.70 -8.67 -8.34
N CYS A 123 -9.37 -8.27 -9.42
CA CYS A 123 -10.81 -8.46 -9.63
C CYS A 123 -11.01 -9.68 -10.51
N CYS A 124 -11.68 -10.74 -10.06
CA CYS A 124 -11.95 -11.89 -10.90
C CYS A 124 -13.46 -12.09 -11.11
N GLU A 125 -13.86 -12.46 -12.33
CA GLU A 125 -15.26 -12.74 -12.68
C GLU A 125 -15.81 -13.97 -11.96
N ASN A 126 -14.97 -15.00 -11.79
CA ASN A 126 -15.39 -16.24 -11.18
C ASN A 126 -14.34 -16.77 -10.20
N ASN A 127 -14.83 -17.40 -9.13
CA ASN A 127 -14.03 -18.17 -8.19
C ASN A 127 -14.49 -19.61 -8.29
N SER A 128 -13.85 -20.38 -9.18
CA SER A 128 -14.39 -21.65 -9.61
C SER A 128 -14.17 -22.77 -8.61
N GLU A 129 -13.25 -22.65 -7.66
CA GLU A 129 -12.87 -23.75 -6.75
C GLU A 129 -12.58 -23.27 -5.31
N GLY A 130 -13.50 -22.51 -4.70
CA GLY A 130 -13.40 -22.14 -3.28
C GLY A 130 -12.17 -21.31 -2.90
N GLY A 131 -11.58 -20.60 -3.87
CA GLY A 131 -10.37 -19.80 -3.71
C GLY A 131 -9.10 -20.46 -4.27
N LEU A 132 -9.14 -21.72 -4.71
CA LEU A 132 -7.94 -22.34 -5.29
C LEU A 132 -7.60 -21.73 -6.65
N ILE A 133 -8.61 -21.51 -7.48
CA ILE A 133 -8.47 -20.90 -8.82
C ILE A 133 -9.56 -19.84 -9.02
N SER A 134 -9.14 -18.69 -9.53
CA SER A 134 -10.04 -17.62 -9.98
C SER A 134 -9.73 -17.24 -11.42
N ILE A 135 -10.77 -16.97 -12.20
CA ILE A 135 -10.70 -16.82 -13.65
C ILE A 135 -11.23 -15.45 -14.05
N GLY A 136 -10.70 -14.88 -15.13
CA GLY A 136 -11.09 -13.54 -15.60
C GLY A 136 -10.52 -12.46 -14.68
N CYS A 137 -9.29 -12.67 -14.19
CA CYS A 137 -8.69 -11.80 -13.19
C CYS A 137 -8.06 -10.56 -13.82
N ILE A 138 -8.35 -9.38 -13.27
CA ILE A 138 -7.75 -8.11 -13.68
C ILE A 138 -6.96 -7.56 -12.48
N PRO A 139 -5.65 -7.29 -12.62
CA PRO A 139 -4.87 -6.68 -11.55
C PRO A 139 -5.39 -5.30 -11.17
N ILE A 140 -5.48 -5.04 -9.86
CA ILE A 140 -5.88 -3.74 -9.33
C ILE A 140 -4.83 -3.20 -8.35
N ILE A 141 -5.05 -1.99 -7.85
CA ILE A 141 -4.34 -1.42 -6.70
C ILE A 141 -5.32 -1.23 -5.54
N LEU A 142 -4.84 -1.46 -4.32
CA LEU A 142 -5.60 -1.26 -3.07
C LEU A 142 -5.18 0.04 -2.38
#